data_AF-A0A3E4VYM8-F1
#
_entry.id   AF-A0A3E4VYM8-F1
#
_cell.length_a   1.000
_cell.length_b   1.000
_cell.length_c   1.000
_cell.angle_alpha   90.00
_cell.angle_beta   90.00
_cell.angle_gamma   90.00
#
_symmetry.space_group_name_H-M   'P 1'
#
loop_
_entity.id
_entity.type
_entity.pdbx_description
1 polymer ?
#
loop_
_entity_poly.entity_id
_entity_poly.type
_entity_poly.pdbx_seq_one_letter_code
_entity_poly.pdbx_strand_id
1 'polypeptide(L)'
;MHEETGYEFLRRIAYQYGEWFYYDGQKLHFGNPQKDKNETVTYDVELENVSFGSRIAPFHYSRHDYMAEDDRPLYADDSARVNGINTYLANAISTSESVYQSPTTLYNKAAVGHPVHMNRLLEFEKGRDTASLVWLRGKSKTCRVRIGEPIAVKIPASMCNRRDLGQYRVMSVIHEVDKNGVYSNTFEGIPASMERIPVSNVVIPQAHPMLAKVISNADPESQGRVKVQFVWQEEQNKTTNWIRVRSLDSGKSEIVLKNRGFVFVPEENDQVIVCFELANPSRPYVSGSMFNEKNGYGGRTKQ
;
A
#
# COMPACT_ATOMS: atom_id res chain seq x y z
N MET A 1 -7.64 10.74 5.17
CA MET A 1 -6.58 11.57 4.55
C MET A 1 -5.90 12.28 5.69
N HIS A 2 -4.61 12.01 5.90
CA HIS A 2 -3.83 12.61 6.98
C HIS A 2 -2.54 13.16 6.39
N GLU A 3 -2.37 14.47 6.45
CA GLU A 3 -1.17 15.18 5.96
C GLU A 3 -0.73 14.77 4.54
N GLU A 4 -1.69 14.47 3.67
CA GLU A 4 -1.45 14.04 2.30
C GLU A 4 -2.41 14.78 1.36
N THR A 5 -1.97 15.04 0.13
CA THR A 5 -2.86 15.62 -0.90
C THR A 5 -3.85 14.56 -1.40
N GLY A 6 -4.93 14.99 -2.05
CA GLY A 6 -5.87 14.05 -2.66
C GLY A 6 -5.22 13.10 -3.68
N TYR A 7 -4.19 13.57 -4.40
CA TYR A 7 -3.43 12.75 -5.35
C TYR A 7 -2.59 11.66 -4.64
N GLU A 8 -1.84 12.03 -3.60
CA GLU A 8 -1.04 11.05 -2.84
C GLU A 8 -1.94 10.06 -2.09
N PHE A 9 -3.11 10.51 -1.60
CA PHE A 9 -4.12 9.62 -1.05
C PHE A 9 -4.55 8.54 -2.06
N LEU A 10 -4.93 8.94 -3.28
CA LEU A 10 -5.33 8.00 -4.33
C LEU A 10 -4.19 7.05 -4.70
N ARG A 11 -2.97 7.58 -4.85
CA ARG A 11 -1.78 6.80 -5.16
C ARG A 11 -1.47 5.76 -4.09
N ARG A 12 -1.58 6.13 -2.81
CA ARG A 12 -1.39 5.21 -1.68
C ARG A 12 -2.48 4.16 -1.60
N ILE A 13 -3.75 4.53 -1.82
CA ILE A 13 -4.85 3.56 -1.82
C ILE A 13 -4.69 2.58 -2.98
N ALA A 14 -4.35 3.04 -4.19
CA ALA A 14 -4.05 2.17 -5.32
C ALA A 14 -2.91 1.21 -5.00
N TYR A 15 -1.83 1.70 -4.39
CA TYR A 15 -0.74 0.86 -3.91
C TYR A 15 -1.21 -0.17 -2.86
N GLN A 16 -1.96 0.23 -1.84
CA GLN A 16 -2.39 -0.70 -0.78
C GLN A 16 -3.27 -1.82 -1.35
N TYR A 17 -4.20 -1.49 -2.24
CA TYR A 17 -5.16 -2.45 -2.80
C TYR A 17 -4.74 -3.07 -4.15
N GLY A 18 -3.51 -2.81 -4.61
CA GLY A 18 -2.99 -3.43 -5.82
C GLY A 18 -3.68 -2.97 -7.11
N GLU A 19 -4.26 -1.77 -7.10
CA GLU A 19 -4.90 -1.14 -8.25
C GLU A 19 -3.90 -0.31 -9.06
N TRP A 20 -4.21 -0.10 -10.34
CA TRP A 20 -3.37 0.72 -11.21
C TRP A 20 -3.71 2.19 -11.04
N PHE A 21 -2.72 3.08 -11.16
CA PHE A 21 -2.96 4.51 -11.08
C PHE A 21 -1.98 5.28 -11.96
N TYR A 22 -2.47 5.77 -13.12
CA TYR A 22 -1.65 6.47 -14.09
C TYR A 22 -2.50 7.38 -15.00
N TYR A 23 -1.87 8.38 -15.60
CA TYR A 23 -2.45 9.26 -16.60
C TYR A 23 -1.88 8.92 -17.98
N ASP A 24 -2.74 8.73 -18.98
CA ASP A 24 -2.35 8.32 -20.34
C ASP A 24 -2.16 9.49 -21.32
N GLY A 25 -2.23 10.73 -20.83
CA GLY A 25 -2.24 11.94 -21.67
C GLY A 25 -3.64 12.45 -22.03
N GLN A 26 -4.70 11.68 -21.74
CA GLN A 26 -6.09 12.05 -22.00
C GLN A 26 -6.97 11.88 -20.77
N LYS A 27 -6.83 10.77 -20.05
CA LYS A 27 -7.62 10.42 -18.87
C LYS A 27 -6.77 9.81 -17.77
N LEU A 28 -7.23 10.03 -16.55
CA LEU A 28 -6.68 9.39 -15.36
C LEU A 28 -7.34 8.01 -15.19
N HIS A 29 -6.53 6.97 -15.09
CA HIS A 29 -7.00 5.60 -14.85
C HIS A 29 -6.79 5.23 -13.38
N PHE A 30 -7.83 4.67 -12.78
CA PHE A 30 -7.78 4.03 -11.47
C PHE A 30 -8.31 2.59 -11.61
N GLY A 31 -7.44 1.61 -11.39
CA GLY A 31 -7.70 0.19 -11.60
C GLY A 31 -7.28 -0.31 -12.98
N ASN A 32 -7.30 -1.63 -13.15
CA ASN A 32 -6.97 -2.28 -14.42
C ASN A 32 -8.10 -2.04 -15.45
N PRO A 33 -7.82 -1.41 -16.61
CA PRO A 33 -8.84 -1.09 -17.61
C PRO A 33 -9.42 -2.31 -18.34
N GLN A 34 -8.86 -3.52 -18.19
CA GLN A 34 -9.31 -4.78 -18.80
C GLN A 34 -9.44 -4.73 -20.34
N LYS A 35 -8.84 -3.72 -20.97
CA LYS A 35 -8.84 -3.50 -22.42
C LYS A 35 -7.40 -3.35 -22.88
N ASP A 36 -6.85 -4.44 -23.38
CA ASP A 36 -5.50 -4.48 -23.90
C ASP A 36 -5.52 -4.39 -25.42
N LYS A 37 -4.91 -3.34 -25.96
CA LYS A 37 -4.55 -3.27 -27.38
C LYS A 37 -3.09 -3.69 -27.50
N ASN A 38 -2.85 -4.89 -28.01
CA ASN A 38 -1.49 -5.38 -28.23
C ASN A 38 -0.88 -4.72 -29.45
N GLU A 39 0.14 -3.88 -29.24
CA GLU A 39 0.94 -3.32 -30.33
C GLU A 39 2.16 -4.21 -30.58
N THR A 40 2.42 -4.54 -31.85
CA THR A 40 3.64 -5.30 -32.21
C THR A 40 4.75 -4.32 -32.59
N VAL A 41 5.92 -4.52 -31.98
CA VAL A 41 7.14 -3.77 -32.28
C VAL A 41 8.26 -4.76 -32.62
N THR A 42 8.91 -4.54 -33.75
CA THR A 42 9.95 -5.44 -34.26
C THR A 42 11.32 -4.79 -34.14
N TYR A 43 12.29 -5.56 -33.64
CA TYR A 43 13.68 -5.15 -33.57
C TYR A 43 14.25 -4.84 -34.96
N ASP A 44 15.01 -3.75 -35.08
CA ASP A 44 15.56 -3.23 -36.33
C ASP A 44 14.52 -2.75 -37.37
N VAL A 45 13.23 -2.74 -36.99
CA VAL A 45 12.15 -2.15 -37.80
C VAL A 45 11.59 -0.93 -37.08
N GLU A 46 10.99 -1.11 -35.89
CA GLU A 46 10.51 -0.02 -35.05
C GLU A 46 11.39 0.25 -33.84
N LEU A 47 12.06 -0.78 -33.31
CA LEU A 47 12.96 -0.67 -32.17
C LEU A 47 14.40 -0.46 -32.65
N GLU A 48 15.06 0.55 -32.09
CA GLU A 48 16.49 0.80 -32.29
C GLU A 48 17.34 -0.06 -31.34
N ASN A 49 16.90 -0.16 -30.09
CA ASN A 49 17.55 -0.99 -29.10
C ASN A 49 16.49 -1.69 -28.23
N VAL A 50 16.89 -2.84 -27.68
CA VAL A 50 16.11 -3.56 -26.70
C VAL A 50 17.07 -4.19 -25.70
N SER A 51 16.74 -4.07 -24.42
CA SER A 51 17.42 -4.69 -23.31
C SER A 51 16.38 -5.32 -22.42
N PHE A 52 16.56 -6.57 -22.05
CA PHE A 52 15.72 -7.22 -21.06
C PHE A 52 16.61 -7.83 -20.00
N GLY A 53 16.09 -7.92 -18.79
CA GLY A 53 16.84 -8.45 -17.67
C GLY A 53 15.93 -9.00 -16.61
N SER A 54 16.56 -9.71 -15.67
CA SER A 54 15.93 -10.11 -14.43
C SER A 54 16.72 -9.59 -13.24
N ARG A 55 16.05 -9.53 -12.10
CA ARG A 55 16.64 -9.32 -10.78
C ARG A 55 16.01 -10.28 -9.79
N ILE A 56 16.69 -10.49 -8.68
CA ILE A 56 16.21 -11.29 -7.56
C ILE A 56 15.67 -10.39 -6.44
N ALA A 57 14.71 -10.89 -5.65
CA ALA A 57 14.13 -10.18 -4.51
C ALA A 57 13.72 -11.18 -3.41
N PRO A 58 13.67 -10.77 -2.13
CA PRO A 58 13.23 -11.67 -1.06
C PRO A 58 11.72 -11.95 -1.13
N PHE A 59 11.31 -13.22 -1.10
CA PHE A 59 9.90 -13.65 -1.14
C PHE A 59 9.41 -14.34 0.14
N HIS A 60 10.31 -14.67 1.07
CA HIS A 60 9.95 -15.26 2.36
C HIS A 60 9.57 -14.19 3.38
N TYR A 61 8.39 -13.61 3.22
CA TYR A 61 7.85 -12.65 4.17
C TYR A 61 6.37 -12.91 4.49
N SER A 62 6.05 -12.87 5.77
CA SER A 62 4.70 -12.97 6.30
C SER A 62 4.22 -11.64 6.87
N ARG A 63 2.92 -11.56 7.14
CA ARG A 63 2.28 -10.41 7.79
C ARG A 63 1.51 -10.86 9.03
N HIS A 64 1.59 -10.05 10.07
CA HIS A 64 0.75 -10.21 11.25
C HIS A 64 0.03 -8.91 11.59
N ASP A 65 -1.10 -9.06 12.27
CA ASP A 65 -1.92 -7.96 12.74
C ASP A 65 -2.75 -8.40 13.97
N TYR A 66 -3.49 -7.48 14.57
CA TYR A 66 -4.36 -7.76 15.70
C TYR A 66 -5.70 -7.04 15.54
N MET A 67 -6.79 -7.81 15.58
CA MET A 67 -8.16 -7.28 15.61
C MET A 67 -8.60 -7.15 17.06
N ALA A 68 -8.80 -5.92 17.50
CA ALA A 68 -9.10 -5.63 18.89
C ALA A 68 -10.56 -5.89 19.25
N GLU A 69 -11.47 -5.85 18.28
CA GLU A 69 -12.91 -6.06 18.48
C GLU A 69 -13.22 -7.47 18.99
N ASP A 70 -12.46 -8.47 18.51
CA ASP A 70 -12.66 -9.89 18.80
C ASP A 70 -11.48 -10.53 19.57
N ASP A 71 -10.53 -9.73 20.07
CA ASP A 71 -9.27 -10.20 20.68
C ASP A 71 -8.56 -11.27 19.83
N ARG A 72 -8.41 -10.98 18.53
CA ARG A 72 -7.99 -11.98 17.54
C ARG A 72 -6.68 -11.59 16.86
N PRO A 73 -5.59 -12.36 17.04
CA PRO A 73 -4.41 -12.20 16.22
C PRO A 73 -4.71 -12.65 14.78
N LEU A 74 -4.18 -11.90 13.83
CA LEU A 74 -4.22 -12.22 12.42
C LEU A 74 -2.83 -12.61 11.95
N TYR A 75 -2.78 -13.64 11.10
CA TYR A 75 -1.54 -14.07 10.45
C TYR A 75 -1.80 -14.43 8.98
N ALA A 76 -0.86 -14.02 8.11
CA ALA A 76 -0.84 -14.33 6.69
C ALA A 76 0.58 -14.75 6.35
N ASP A 77 0.75 -16.00 5.92
CA ASP A 77 2.04 -16.55 5.51
C ASP A 77 2.37 -16.19 4.05
N ASP A 78 3.57 -16.55 3.62
CA ASP A 78 4.06 -16.31 2.26
C ASP A 78 3.47 -17.28 1.21
N SER A 79 2.43 -18.08 1.54
CA SER A 79 1.85 -19.08 0.64
C SER A 79 0.97 -18.51 -0.48
N ALA A 80 0.72 -17.19 -0.46
CA ALA A 80 -0.06 -16.50 -1.47
C ALA A 80 0.45 -16.84 -2.89
N ARG A 81 -0.47 -17.26 -3.76
CA ARG A 81 -0.18 -17.59 -5.15
C ARG A 81 -0.20 -16.33 -6.00
N VAL A 82 0.73 -16.23 -6.94
CA VAL A 82 0.77 -15.14 -7.91
C VAL A 82 0.38 -15.69 -9.28
N ASN A 83 -0.62 -15.08 -9.91
CA ASN A 83 -1.06 -15.43 -11.25
C ASN A 83 -0.19 -14.74 -12.31
N GLY A 84 -0.19 -15.26 -13.55
CA GLY A 84 0.50 -14.62 -14.68
C GLY A 84 2.01 -14.90 -14.76
N ILE A 85 2.52 -15.89 -14.02
CA ILE A 85 3.93 -16.27 -14.03
C ILE A 85 4.29 -16.90 -15.38
N ASN A 86 5.19 -16.24 -16.12
CA ASN A 86 5.80 -16.78 -17.33
C ASN A 86 7.13 -17.49 -17.02
N THR A 87 7.76 -18.11 -18.03
CA THR A 87 9.02 -18.85 -17.86
C THR A 87 10.15 -18.01 -17.25
N TYR A 88 10.25 -16.72 -17.62
CA TYR A 88 11.29 -15.84 -17.10
C TYR A 88 11.06 -15.50 -15.63
N LEU A 89 9.81 -15.22 -15.25
CA LEU A 89 9.41 -14.97 -13.87
C LEU A 89 9.61 -16.22 -13.02
N ALA A 90 9.23 -17.41 -13.50
CA ALA A 90 9.42 -18.66 -12.77
C ALA A 90 10.89 -18.91 -12.42
N ASN A 91 11.79 -18.69 -13.38
CA ASN A 91 13.23 -18.83 -13.14
C ASN A 91 13.75 -17.77 -12.15
N ALA A 92 13.31 -16.51 -12.29
CA ALA A 92 13.70 -15.44 -11.39
C ALA A 92 13.20 -15.66 -9.95
N ILE A 93 11.98 -16.18 -9.77
CA ILE A 93 11.42 -16.55 -8.46
C ILE A 93 12.24 -17.69 -7.85
N SER A 94 12.46 -18.78 -8.59
CA SER A 94 13.21 -19.93 -8.08
C SER A 94 14.65 -19.56 -7.70
N THR A 95 15.30 -18.71 -8.50
CA THR A 95 16.64 -18.18 -8.17
C THR A 95 16.56 -17.30 -6.92
N SER A 96 15.56 -16.43 -6.82
CA SER A 96 15.37 -15.57 -5.64
C SER A 96 15.19 -16.36 -4.35
N GLU A 97 14.35 -17.39 -4.35
CA GLU A 97 14.10 -18.27 -3.19
C GLU A 97 15.35 -19.06 -2.80
N SER A 98 16.19 -19.45 -3.76
CA SER A 98 17.46 -20.11 -3.47
C SER A 98 18.48 -19.20 -2.76
N VAL A 99 18.45 -17.89 -3.04
CA VAL A 99 19.38 -16.90 -2.49
C VAL A 99 18.88 -16.31 -1.18
N TYR A 100 17.61 -15.90 -1.14
CA TYR A 100 16.99 -15.25 0.01
C TYR A 100 16.16 -16.24 0.80
N GLN A 101 16.82 -17.03 1.66
CA GLN A 101 16.17 -18.13 2.39
C GLN A 101 15.58 -17.70 3.75
N SER A 102 16.02 -16.56 4.30
CA SER A 102 15.64 -16.14 5.65
C SER A 102 14.21 -15.61 5.69
N PRO A 103 13.29 -16.24 6.45
CA PRO A 103 11.93 -15.73 6.58
C PRO A 103 11.89 -14.50 7.49
N THR A 104 10.95 -13.59 7.22
CA THR A 104 10.67 -12.43 8.09
C THR A 104 9.19 -12.23 8.32
N THR A 105 8.81 -11.84 9.53
CA THR A 105 7.43 -11.52 9.89
C THR A 105 7.33 -10.03 10.13
N LEU A 106 6.55 -9.32 9.32
CA LEU A 106 6.35 -7.87 9.43
C LEU A 106 4.93 -7.55 9.88
N TYR A 107 4.74 -6.35 10.44
CA TYR A 107 3.39 -5.83 10.68
C TYR A 107 2.67 -5.55 9.37
N ASN A 108 1.37 -5.77 9.35
CA ASN A 108 0.53 -5.42 8.21
C ASN A 108 0.47 -3.90 8.01
N LYS A 109 0.67 -3.44 6.77
CA LYS A 109 0.76 -2.01 6.42
C LYS A 109 -0.59 -1.30 6.49
N ALA A 110 -1.67 -1.98 6.08
CA ALA A 110 -3.03 -1.43 6.13
C ALA A 110 -3.76 -1.97 7.36
N ALA A 111 -4.73 -1.21 7.88
CA ALA A 111 -5.66 -1.75 8.87
C ALA A 111 -6.62 -2.73 8.18
N VAL A 112 -6.86 -3.89 8.79
CA VAL A 112 -7.76 -4.91 8.27
C VAL A 112 -8.83 -5.25 9.30
N GLY A 113 -10.09 -5.31 8.87
CA GLY A 113 -11.21 -5.73 9.71
C GLY A 113 -11.59 -7.20 9.54
N HIS A 114 -10.85 -7.97 8.74
CA HIS A 114 -11.13 -9.39 8.53
C HIS A 114 -9.87 -10.15 8.04
N PRO A 115 -9.62 -11.40 8.50
CA PRO A 115 -8.45 -12.19 8.09
C PRO A 115 -8.26 -12.32 6.57
N VAL A 116 -9.37 -12.48 5.83
CA VAL A 116 -9.35 -12.64 4.35
C VAL A 116 -8.71 -11.43 3.67
N HIS A 117 -8.90 -10.22 4.21
CA HIS A 117 -8.28 -9.02 3.63
C HIS A 117 -6.76 -9.04 3.78
N MET A 118 -6.23 -9.61 4.86
CA MET A 118 -4.79 -9.64 5.08
C MET A 118 -4.07 -10.56 4.08
N ASN A 119 -4.61 -11.76 3.85
CA ASN A 119 -4.08 -12.67 2.82
C ASN A 119 -4.10 -12.01 1.44
N ARG A 120 -5.19 -11.30 1.12
CA ARG A 120 -5.34 -10.60 -0.16
C ARG A 120 -4.35 -9.44 -0.32
N LEU A 121 -4.10 -8.65 0.73
CA LEU A 121 -3.09 -7.59 0.72
C LEU A 121 -1.68 -8.14 0.50
N LEU A 122 -1.38 -9.29 1.12
CA LEU A 122 -0.10 -9.97 0.95
C LEU A 122 0.07 -10.52 -0.47
N GLU A 123 -1.00 -11.09 -1.05
CA GLU A 123 -1.04 -11.47 -2.47
C GLU A 123 -0.74 -10.28 -3.39
N PHE A 124 -1.30 -9.10 -3.10
CA PHE A 124 -1.04 -7.90 -3.88
C PHE A 124 0.42 -7.45 -3.78
N GLU A 125 1.01 -7.48 -2.58
CA GLU A 125 2.43 -7.17 -2.38
C GLU A 125 3.32 -8.14 -3.13
N LYS A 126 3.09 -9.45 -2.98
CA LYS A 126 3.84 -10.50 -3.67
C LYS A 126 3.72 -10.39 -5.18
N GLY A 127 2.51 -10.12 -5.69
CA GLY A 127 2.27 -9.90 -7.12
C GLY A 127 3.06 -8.72 -7.68
N ARG A 128 3.15 -7.60 -6.96
CA ARG A 128 3.96 -6.44 -7.36
C ARG A 128 5.45 -6.75 -7.36
N ASP A 129 5.93 -7.43 -6.31
CA ASP A 129 7.34 -7.79 -6.19
C ASP A 129 7.74 -8.77 -7.30
N THR A 130 6.91 -9.78 -7.57
CA THR A 130 7.08 -10.72 -8.68
C THR A 130 7.11 -10.00 -10.02
N ALA A 131 6.18 -9.09 -10.29
CA ALA A 131 6.11 -8.35 -11.55
C ALA A 131 7.37 -7.51 -11.80
N SER A 132 8.05 -7.12 -10.71
CA SER A 132 9.25 -6.32 -10.74
C SER A 132 10.51 -7.13 -11.09
N LEU A 133 10.49 -8.46 -10.97
CA LEU A 133 11.66 -9.31 -11.19
C LEU A 133 12.17 -9.31 -12.63
N VAL A 134 11.28 -9.13 -13.60
CA VAL A 134 11.62 -9.12 -15.03
C VAL A 134 11.25 -7.77 -15.60
N TRP A 135 12.17 -7.19 -16.36
CA TRP A 135 11.96 -5.88 -16.98
C TRP A 135 12.47 -5.90 -18.42
N LEU A 136 11.90 -5.00 -19.21
CA LEU A 136 12.28 -4.68 -20.57
C LEU A 136 12.51 -3.17 -20.66
N ARG A 137 13.58 -2.75 -21.31
CA ARG A 137 13.81 -1.37 -21.71
C ARG A 137 14.09 -1.33 -23.19
N GLY A 138 13.53 -0.35 -23.89
CA GLY A 138 13.77 -0.20 -25.31
C GLY A 138 13.71 1.24 -25.76
N LYS A 139 14.28 1.49 -26.92
CA LYS A 139 14.20 2.75 -27.65
C LYS A 139 13.54 2.47 -28.99
N SER A 140 12.53 3.26 -29.32
CA SER A 140 11.77 3.09 -30.56
C SER A 140 11.56 4.42 -31.29
N LYS A 141 11.30 4.32 -32.59
CA LYS A 141 10.96 5.47 -33.45
C LYS A 141 9.46 5.58 -33.76
N THR A 142 8.63 4.74 -33.13
CA THR A 142 7.18 4.70 -33.35
C THR A 142 6.40 5.36 -32.21
N CYS A 143 5.36 6.14 -32.52
CA CYS A 143 4.46 6.75 -31.53
C CYS A 143 3.37 5.79 -31.02
N ARG A 144 3.40 4.52 -31.45
CA ARG A 144 2.42 3.49 -31.03
C ARG A 144 2.69 2.92 -29.64
N VAL A 145 3.90 3.09 -29.09
CA VAL A 145 4.23 2.67 -27.72
C VAL A 145 3.61 3.67 -26.74
N ARG A 146 2.71 3.19 -25.87
CA ARG A 146 1.93 4.01 -24.94
C ARG A 146 1.96 3.43 -23.54
N ILE A 147 1.94 4.31 -22.54
CA ILE A 147 1.87 3.91 -21.13
C ILE A 147 0.63 3.06 -20.85
N GLY A 148 0.81 2.01 -20.05
CA GLY A 148 -0.26 1.10 -19.66
C GLY A 148 -0.64 0.05 -20.70
N GLU A 149 -0.29 0.24 -21.97
CA GLU A 149 -0.59 -0.71 -23.05
C GLU A 149 0.49 -1.80 -23.17
N PRO A 150 0.11 -3.04 -23.50
CA PRO A 150 1.06 -4.12 -23.78
C PRO A 150 1.66 -4.01 -25.19
N ILE A 151 2.96 -4.27 -25.27
CA ILE A 151 3.71 -4.40 -26.51
C ILE A 151 4.24 -5.82 -26.68
N ALA A 152 4.09 -6.39 -27.88
CA ALA A 152 4.69 -7.66 -28.26
C ALA A 152 6.02 -7.40 -28.98
N VAL A 153 7.12 -7.90 -28.41
CA VAL A 153 8.47 -7.63 -28.93
C VAL A 153 8.93 -8.81 -29.79
N LYS A 154 9.16 -8.53 -31.07
CA LYS A 154 9.61 -9.53 -32.06
C LYS A 154 11.04 -9.28 -32.52
N ILE A 155 11.78 -10.37 -32.73
CA ILE A 155 13.09 -10.35 -33.38
C ILE A 155 12.92 -10.91 -34.80
N PRO A 156 13.43 -10.23 -35.84
CA PRO A 156 13.42 -10.74 -37.20
C PRO A 156 14.02 -12.14 -37.33
N ALA A 157 13.41 -12.96 -38.20
CA ALA A 157 13.83 -14.34 -38.43
C ALA A 157 15.27 -14.46 -38.97
N SER A 158 15.79 -13.40 -39.59
CA SER A 158 17.16 -13.32 -40.09
C SER A 158 18.22 -13.24 -38.98
N MET A 159 17.85 -12.87 -37.74
CA MET A 159 18.81 -12.67 -36.65
C MET A 159 18.84 -13.80 -35.61
N CYS A 160 17.71 -14.45 -35.34
CA CYS A 160 17.59 -15.35 -34.20
C CYS A 160 16.49 -16.41 -34.42
N ASN A 161 16.74 -17.64 -33.92
CA ASN A 161 15.75 -18.72 -33.91
C ASN A 161 14.58 -18.43 -32.96
N ARG A 162 14.83 -17.73 -31.85
CA ARG A 162 13.80 -17.27 -30.91
C ARG A 162 13.29 -15.90 -31.32
N ARG A 163 12.11 -15.90 -31.94
CA ARG A 163 11.52 -14.72 -32.62
C ARG A 163 10.61 -13.88 -31.72
N ASP A 164 10.26 -14.39 -30.55
CA ASP A 164 9.35 -13.73 -29.60
C ASP A 164 10.04 -13.59 -28.24
N LEU A 165 10.22 -12.35 -27.81
CA LEU A 165 10.72 -12.01 -26.47
C LEU A 165 9.59 -11.95 -25.43
N GLY A 166 8.34 -12.02 -25.87
CA GLY A 166 7.15 -11.96 -25.04
C GLY A 166 6.43 -10.61 -25.11
N GLN A 167 5.40 -10.51 -24.29
CA GLN A 167 4.58 -9.31 -24.16
C GLN A 167 4.93 -8.56 -22.89
N TYR A 168 5.12 -7.26 -23.03
CA TYR A 168 5.50 -6.38 -21.93
C TYR A 168 4.54 -5.20 -21.85
N ARG A 169 4.02 -4.93 -20.66
CA ARG A 169 3.22 -3.74 -20.38
C ARG A 169 4.13 -2.56 -20.14
N VAL A 170 3.91 -1.47 -20.87
CA VAL A 170 4.71 -0.25 -20.76
C VAL A 170 4.37 0.44 -19.43
N MET A 171 5.37 0.58 -18.58
CA MET A 171 5.28 1.21 -17.26
C MET A 171 5.71 2.68 -17.28
N SER A 172 6.62 3.02 -18.18
CA SER A 172 7.08 4.39 -18.40
C SER A 172 7.43 4.58 -19.87
N VAL A 173 7.20 5.79 -20.37
CA VAL A 173 7.60 6.18 -21.73
C VAL A 173 7.99 7.65 -21.70
N ILE A 174 9.14 7.96 -22.31
CA ILE A 174 9.66 9.30 -22.49
C ILE A 174 9.71 9.54 -23.99
N HIS A 175 8.95 10.52 -24.46
CA HIS A 175 8.90 10.92 -25.86
C HIS A 175 9.87 12.08 -26.10
N GLU A 176 10.68 11.99 -27.15
CA GLU A 176 11.67 13.00 -27.53
C GLU A 176 11.49 13.34 -29.01
N VAL A 177 11.54 14.63 -29.33
CA VAL A 177 11.59 15.14 -30.71
C VAL A 177 12.83 16.01 -30.81
N ASP A 178 13.76 15.63 -31.67
CA ASP A 178 15.01 16.36 -31.83
C ASP A 178 14.82 17.68 -32.61
N LYS A 179 15.89 18.47 -32.73
CA LYS A 179 15.90 19.74 -33.46
C LYS A 179 15.55 19.61 -34.96
N ASN A 180 15.67 18.42 -35.53
CA ASN A 180 15.36 18.12 -36.93
C ASN A 180 13.92 17.59 -37.08
N GLY A 181 13.15 17.48 -35.99
CA GLY A 181 11.80 16.94 -35.98
C GLY A 181 11.75 15.41 -35.96
N VAL A 182 12.88 14.73 -35.71
CA VAL A 182 12.94 13.26 -35.63
C VAL A 182 12.43 12.82 -34.28
N TYR A 183 11.36 12.03 -34.29
CA TYR A 183 10.77 11.47 -33.09
C TYR A 183 11.50 10.20 -32.65
N SER A 184 11.69 10.05 -31.34
CA SER A 184 12.03 8.79 -30.69
C SER A 184 11.37 8.69 -29.32
N ASN A 185 11.35 7.49 -28.74
CA ASN A 185 10.98 7.31 -27.34
C ASN A 185 11.85 6.26 -26.67
N THR A 186 12.02 6.42 -25.36
CA THR A 186 12.56 5.38 -24.48
C THR A 186 11.45 4.91 -23.57
N PHE A 187 11.28 3.60 -23.43
CA PHE A 187 10.24 3.01 -22.60
C PHE A 187 10.79 1.90 -21.71
N GLU A 188 10.10 1.66 -20.60
CA GLU A 188 10.33 0.52 -19.72
C GLU A 188 9.04 -0.26 -19.57
N GLY A 189 9.14 -1.58 -19.40
CA GLY A 189 7.98 -2.45 -19.25
C GLY A 189 8.27 -3.69 -18.41
N ILE A 190 7.18 -4.30 -17.96
CA ILE A 190 7.14 -5.54 -17.16
C ILE A 190 6.33 -6.59 -17.93
N PRO A 191 6.42 -7.89 -17.61
CA PRO A 191 5.60 -8.91 -18.26
C PRO A 191 4.10 -8.56 -18.25
N ALA A 192 3.48 -8.53 -19.43
CA ALA A 192 2.08 -8.09 -19.60
C ALA A 192 1.05 -9.02 -18.91
N SER A 193 1.45 -10.26 -18.62
CA SER A 193 0.64 -11.25 -17.90
C SER A 193 0.43 -10.92 -16.43
N MET A 194 1.19 -9.98 -15.87
CA MET A 194 1.06 -9.58 -14.47
C MET A 194 -0.13 -8.66 -14.26
N GLU A 195 -1.04 -9.06 -13.37
CA GLU A 195 -2.19 -8.22 -12.98
C GLU A 195 -1.76 -7.08 -12.03
N ARG A 196 -0.76 -7.32 -11.18
CA ARG A 196 -0.25 -6.36 -10.20
C ARG A 196 0.99 -5.67 -10.74
N ILE A 197 0.99 -4.34 -10.73
CA ILE A 197 2.10 -3.53 -11.25
C ILE A 197 2.98 -3.00 -10.12
N PRO A 198 4.31 -3.00 -10.27
CA PRO A 198 5.20 -2.36 -9.31
C PRO A 198 4.89 -0.86 -9.21
N VAL A 199 4.90 -0.33 -8.00
CA VAL A 199 4.74 1.11 -7.73
C VAL A 199 5.91 1.57 -6.89
N SER A 200 6.68 2.54 -7.39
CA SER A 200 7.80 3.15 -6.68
C SER A 200 7.36 4.39 -5.90
N ASN A 201 8.11 4.75 -4.86
CA ASN A 201 8.05 6.04 -4.15
C ASN A 201 6.69 6.39 -3.51
N VAL A 202 5.90 5.39 -3.09
CA VAL A 202 4.63 5.65 -2.39
C VAL A 202 4.92 6.12 -0.97
N VAL A 203 4.44 7.31 -0.62
CA VAL A 203 4.59 7.85 0.73
C VAL A 203 3.46 7.29 1.60
N ILE A 204 3.83 6.62 2.70
CA ILE A 204 2.86 6.19 3.71
C ILE A 204 2.81 7.30 4.78
N PRO A 205 1.65 7.94 5.02
CA PRO A 205 1.53 8.99 6.00
C PRO A 205 1.77 8.43 7.40
N GLN A 206 2.52 9.16 8.20
CA GLN A 206 2.80 8.83 9.60
C GLN A 206 2.10 9.84 10.49
N ALA A 207 1.31 9.35 11.44
CA ALA A 207 0.62 10.17 12.43
C ALA A 207 1.42 10.27 13.72
N HIS A 208 1.49 11.48 14.25
CA HIS A 208 2.06 11.79 15.56
C HIS A 208 0.94 11.93 16.60
N PRO A 209 1.24 11.84 17.91
CA PRO A 209 0.27 12.11 18.94
C PRO A 209 -0.39 13.49 18.76
N MET A 210 -1.73 13.53 18.83
CA MET A 210 -2.51 14.74 18.61
C MET A 210 -3.57 14.91 19.69
N LEU A 211 -3.83 16.17 20.06
CA LEU A 211 -4.95 16.49 20.93
C LEU A 211 -6.27 16.34 20.19
N ALA A 212 -7.26 15.78 20.88
CA ALA A 212 -8.62 15.66 20.39
C ALA A 212 -9.62 15.94 21.52
N LYS A 213 -10.84 16.28 21.15
CA LYS A 213 -11.96 16.45 22.07
C LYS A 213 -12.87 15.23 22.01
N VAL A 214 -13.29 14.70 23.15
CA VAL A 214 -14.27 13.62 23.20
C VAL A 214 -15.64 14.18 22.83
N ILE A 215 -16.27 13.58 21.81
CA ILE A 215 -17.60 13.96 21.33
C ILE A 215 -18.67 13.01 21.87
N SER A 216 -18.33 11.73 22.05
CA SER A 216 -19.25 10.78 22.66
C SER A 216 -18.50 9.62 23.29
N ASN A 217 -18.98 9.16 24.44
CA ASN A 217 -18.54 7.95 25.13
C ASN A 217 -19.64 6.86 25.19
N ALA A 218 -20.77 7.08 24.50
CA ALA A 218 -21.89 6.16 24.43
C ALA A 218 -21.63 4.99 23.45
N ASP A 219 -20.60 4.20 23.73
CA ASP A 219 -20.19 3.05 22.92
C ASP A 219 -21.31 2.00 22.81
N PRO A 220 -21.86 1.73 21.60
CA PRO A 220 -22.94 0.77 21.41
C PRO A 220 -22.60 -0.65 21.86
N GLU A 221 -21.30 -1.02 21.83
CA GLU A 221 -20.84 -2.36 22.21
C GLU A 221 -20.36 -2.41 23.66
N SER A 222 -20.46 -1.29 24.41
CA SER A 222 -20.05 -1.21 25.82
C SER A 222 -18.62 -1.67 26.09
N GLN A 223 -17.68 -1.35 25.17
CA GLN A 223 -16.26 -1.72 25.29
C GLN A 223 -15.40 -0.60 25.88
N GLY A 224 -16.02 0.52 26.29
CA GLY A 224 -15.30 1.68 26.83
C GLY A 224 -14.54 2.47 25.75
N ARG A 225 -14.97 2.37 24.49
CA ARG A 225 -14.43 3.18 23.39
C ARG A 225 -15.06 4.56 23.39
N VAL A 226 -14.39 5.51 22.76
CA VAL A 226 -14.90 6.87 22.60
C VAL A 226 -14.84 7.31 21.15
N LYS A 227 -15.70 8.26 20.77
CA LYS A 227 -15.55 9.05 19.55
C LYS A 227 -14.90 10.36 19.91
N VAL A 228 -13.85 10.72 19.16
CA VAL A 228 -13.16 11.98 19.34
C VAL A 228 -13.21 12.80 18.06
N GLN A 229 -12.96 14.09 18.20
CA GLN A 229 -12.84 15.03 17.10
C GLN A 229 -11.49 15.73 17.22
N PHE A 230 -10.70 15.65 16.16
CA PHE A 230 -9.49 16.45 16.03
C PHE A 230 -9.84 17.86 15.57
N VAL A 231 -8.98 18.84 15.86
CA VAL A 231 -9.18 20.25 15.48
C VAL A 231 -9.44 20.41 13.98
N TRP A 232 -8.68 19.71 13.13
CA TRP A 232 -8.83 19.77 11.67
C TRP A 232 -10.12 19.10 11.15
N GLN A 233 -10.89 18.40 11.99
CA GLN A 233 -12.18 17.83 11.65
C GLN A 233 -13.37 18.73 12.01
N GLU A 234 -13.16 19.76 12.83
CA GLU A 234 -14.22 20.63 13.38
C GLU A 234 -14.99 21.35 12.27
N GLU A 235 -14.28 21.96 11.32
CA GLU A 235 -14.90 22.69 10.19
C GLU A 235 -15.81 21.80 9.34
N GLN A 236 -15.52 20.50 9.26
CA GLN A 236 -16.30 19.53 8.48
C GLN A 236 -17.35 18.80 9.33
N ASN A 237 -17.45 19.12 10.62
CA ASN A 237 -18.27 18.41 11.61
C ASN A 237 -18.09 16.88 11.55
N LYS A 238 -16.84 16.43 11.42
CA LYS A 238 -16.49 15.01 11.37
C LYS A 238 -15.91 14.54 12.70
N THR A 239 -16.01 13.25 12.96
CA THR A 239 -15.41 12.59 14.12
C THR A 239 -14.68 11.33 13.69
N THR A 240 -13.93 10.73 14.60
CA THR A 240 -13.40 9.38 14.43
C THR A 240 -14.52 8.33 14.45
N ASN A 241 -14.15 7.09 14.09
CA ASN A 241 -14.87 5.90 14.53
C ASN A 241 -14.75 5.74 16.07
N TRP A 242 -15.36 4.69 16.62
CA TRP A 242 -15.11 4.29 18.00
C TRP A 242 -13.65 3.83 18.15
N ILE A 243 -12.90 4.51 19.01
CA ILE A 243 -11.47 4.22 19.25
C ILE A 243 -11.25 3.77 20.68
N ARG A 244 -10.28 2.87 20.88
CA ARG A 244 -9.97 2.31 22.20
C ARG A 244 -9.35 3.36 23.12
N VAL A 245 -9.60 3.21 24.42
CA VAL A 245 -8.94 3.98 25.47
C VAL A 245 -7.89 3.10 26.14
N ARG A 246 -6.65 3.58 26.21
CA ARG A 246 -5.57 2.92 26.94
C ARG A 246 -5.86 3.04 28.44
N SER A 247 -5.91 1.90 29.13
CA SER A 247 -5.88 1.87 30.59
C SER A 247 -4.44 1.70 31.13
N LEU A 248 -4.23 2.12 32.38
CA LEU A 248 -2.96 1.92 33.11
C LEU A 248 -2.81 0.47 33.59
N ASP A 249 -3.93 -0.19 33.92
CA ASP A 249 -4.00 -1.61 34.22
C ASP A 249 -5.28 -2.17 33.60
N SER A 250 -5.15 -3.27 32.87
CA SER A 250 -6.26 -3.97 32.25
C SER A 250 -5.97 -5.46 32.20
N GLY A 251 -6.93 -6.28 32.60
CA GLY A 251 -6.78 -7.74 32.49
C GLY A 251 -7.90 -8.53 33.14
N LYS A 252 -8.00 -9.79 32.72
CA LYS A 252 -8.92 -10.79 33.29
C LYS A 252 -8.16 -11.78 34.18
N SER A 253 -8.86 -12.40 35.11
CA SER A 253 -8.37 -13.53 35.91
C SER A 253 -9.47 -14.58 36.04
N GLU A 254 -9.16 -15.73 36.64
CA GLU A 254 -10.16 -16.77 36.92
C GLU A 254 -11.30 -16.27 37.82
N ILE A 255 -11.02 -15.28 38.67
CA ILE A 255 -11.99 -14.70 39.62
C ILE A 255 -12.70 -13.47 38.99
N VAL A 256 -11.99 -12.68 38.19
CA VAL A 256 -12.52 -11.46 37.56
C VAL A 256 -12.54 -11.62 36.04
N LEU A 257 -13.73 -11.93 35.51
CA LEU A 257 -13.91 -12.38 34.12
C LEU A 257 -13.78 -11.29 33.05
N LYS A 258 -13.90 -9.99 33.41
CA LYS A 258 -13.84 -8.87 32.45
C LYS A 258 -12.58 -8.03 32.62
N ASN A 259 -12.60 -7.11 33.58
CA ASN A 259 -11.47 -6.24 33.88
C ASN A 259 -11.30 -6.11 35.39
N ARG A 260 -10.09 -6.42 35.87
CA ARG A 260 -9.66 -6.19 37.25
C ARG A 260 -8.96 -4.86 37.47
N GLY A 261 -8.54 -4.21 36.38
CA GLY A 261 -7.75 -2.99 36.42
C GLY A 261 -8.59 -1.72 36.40
N PHE A 262 -7.93 -0.59 36.14
CA PHE A 262 -8.58 0.72 36.12
C PHE A 262 -9.53 0.85 34.93
N VAL A 263 -10.69 1.48 35.16
CA VAL A 263 -11.64 1.86 34.13
C VAL A 263 -11.93 3.35 34.28
N PHE A 264 -11.34 4.14 33.39
CA PHE A 264 -11.63 5.56 33.25
C PHE A 264 -11.93 5.81 31.78
N VAL A 265 -13.22 5.98 31.48
CA VAL A 265 -13.66 6.36 30.13
C VAL A 265 -13.82 7.88 30.12
N PRO A 266 -13.07 8.61 29.28
CA PRO A 266 -13.21 10.06 29.16
C PRO A 266 -14.66 10.48 28.89
N GLU A 267 -15.08 11.58 29.50
CA GLU A 267 -16.42 12.13 29.35
C GLU A 267 -16.54 13.03 28.11
N GLU A 268 -17.77 13.30 27.69
CA GLU A 268 -18.01 14.24 26.61
C GLU A 268 -17.43 15.62 26.95
N ASN A 269 -16.73 16.21 25.99
CA ASN A 269 -15.96 17.45 26.09
C ASN A 269 -14.60 17.36 26.78
N ASP A 270 -14.17 16.19 27.27
CA ASP A 270 -12.81 16.02 27.75
C ASP A 270 -11.78 16.20 26.62
N GLN A 271 -10.64 16.79 27.00
CA GLN A 271 -9.47 16.86 26.13
C GLN A 271 -8.59 15.63 26.35
N VAL A 272 -8.27 14.94 25.27
CA VAL A 272 -7.49 13.70 25.29
C VAL A 272 -6.31 13.78 24.32
N ILE A 273 -5.24 13.05 24.63
CA ILE A 273 -4.15 12.80 23.70
C ILE A 273 -4.42 11.48 22.96
N VAL A 274 -4.50 11.54 21.63
CA VAL A 274 -4.68 10.38 20.76
C VAL A 274 -3.32 10.00 20.18
N CYS A 275 -2.92 8.76 20.38
CA CYS A 275 -1.74 8.17 19.76
C CYS A 275 -2.16 7.20 18.66
N PHE A 276 -1.19 6.75 17.86
CA PHE A 276 -1.43 5.91 16.70
C PHE A 276 -0.53 4.69 16.75
N GLU A 277 -1.11 3.49 16.68
CA GLU A 277 -0.33 2.25 16.65
C GLU A 277 0.56 2.26 15.41
N LEU A 278 1.86 2.00 15.59
CA LEU A 278 2.86 2.01 14.49
C LEU A 278 2.89 3.34 13.71
N ALA A 279 2.51 4.46 14.34
CA ALA A 279 2.32 5.75 13.69
C ALA A 279 1.34 5.70 12.49
N ASN A 280 0.40 4.75 12.47
CA ASN A 280 -0.56 4.59 11.38
C ASN A 280 -1.81 5.45 11.64
N PRO A 281 -2.13 6.44 10.78
CA PRO A 281 -3.31 7.31 10.97
C PRO A 281 -4.64 6.56 11.06
N SER A 282 -4.70 5.33 10.52
CA SER A 282 -5.88 4.47 10.58
C SER A 282 -5.97 3.61 11.85
N ARG A 283 -5.02 3.74 12.79
CA ARG A 283 -4.98 3.01 14.07
C ARG A 283 -4.93 3.94 15.29
N PRO A 284 -5.87 4.89 15.44
CA PRO A 284 -5.93 5.76 16.60
C PRO A 284 -6.36 5.03 17.88
N TYR A 285 -5.77 5.43 19.00
CA TYR A 285 -6.26 5.10 20.35
C TYR A 285 -6.03 6.28 21.30
N VAL A 286 -6.92 6.46 22.27
CA VAL A 286 -6.74 7.45 23.32
C VAL A 286 -5.66 6.96 24.28
N SER A 287 -4.56 7.70 24.40
CA SER A 287 -3.45 7.37 25.30
C SER A 287 -3.69 7.88 26.73
N GLY A 288 -4.45 8.97 26.87
CA GLY A 288 -4.86 9.52 28.17
C GLY A 288 -5.57 10.86 28.05
N SER A 289 -6.06 11.37 29.17
CA SER A 289 -6.63 12.73 29.27
C SER A 289 -5.52 13.76 29.48
N MET A 290 -5.73 14.97 28.96
CA MET A 290 -4.81 16.09 29.12
C MET A 290 -5.52 17.23 29.84
N PHE A 291 -4.86 17.78 30.85
CA PHE A 291 -5.37 18.98 31.51
C PHE A 291 -5.21 20.20 30.61
N ASN A 292 -6.17 21.10 30.72
CA ASN A 292 -6.11 22.48 30.24
C ASN A 292 -6.43 23.43 31.40
N GLU A 293 -6.43 24.73 31.11
CA GLU A 293 -6.69 25.78 32.10
C GLU A 293 -8.00 25.57 32.89
N LYS A 294 -9.04 25.02 32.26
CA LYS A 294 -10.38 24.91 32.85
C LYS A 294 -10.57 23.71 33.75
N ASN A 295 -9.75 22.66 33.61
CA ASN A 295 -9.94 21.39 34.33
C ASN A 295 -8.69 20.92 35.12
N GLY A 296 -7.54 21.57 34.95
CA GLY A 296 -6.34 21.26 35.74
C GLY A 296 -6.43 21.79 37.17
N TYR A 297 -6.23 20.92 38.17
CA TYR A 297 -6.16 21.31 39.58
C TYR A 297 -5.05 20.54 40.30
N GLY A 298 -4.01 21.24 40.79
CA GLY A 298 -2.89 20.63 41.52
C GLY A 298 -1.65 21.53 41.59
N GLY A 299 -0.69 21.22 42.49
CA GLY A 299 0.62 21.89 42.52
C GLY A 299 0.68 23.27 43.18
N ARG A 300 -0.31 23.66 44.01
CA ARG A 300 -0.30 24.96 44.70
C ARG A 300 0.87 25.03 45.71
N THR A 301 1.74 26.03 45.54
CA THR A 301 2.69 26.45 46.58
C THR A 301 1.89 27.04 47.73
N LYS A 302 2.12 26.58 48.97
CA LYS A 302 1.56 27.22 50.16
C LYS A 302 1.98 28.69 50.16
N GLN A 303 1.02 29.61 50.11
CA GLN A 303 1.25 31.01 50.45
C GLN A 303 1.44 31.15 51.95
#